data_AF-A0A966UHH1-F1
#
_entry.id   AF-A0A966UHH1-F1
#
_cell.length_a   1.000
_cell.length_b   1.000
_cell.length_c   1.000
_cell.angle_alpha   90.00
_cell.angle_beta   90.00
_cell.angle_gamma   90.00
#
_symmetry.space_group_name_H-M   'P 1'
#
loop_
_entity.id
_entity.type
_entity.pdbx_description
1 polymer ?
#
loop_
_entity_poly.entity_id
_entity_poly.type
_entity_poly.pdbx_seq_one_letter_code
_entity_poly.pdbx_strand_id
1 'polypeptide(L)'
;MRAVGVRGGAWLGGVNAWGDVFVDGQERLRWFVAADDRWYRPSRETTVRQREISGVPVVETRIKVPGGDAVQRVYGVADLGGAIVVEIYNDSTLPFAVAFDRGDIATMREPSPTGVQGIDLPAGSVVFPVGHHATMRAAILIGDREQKISAQQLESLPSFEQVERGWLAALHVAS
;
A
#
# COMPACT_ATOMS: atom_id res chain seq x y z
N MET A 1 -0.67 -9.71 -12.97
CA MET A 1 -0.56 -9.58 -11.50
C MET A 1 0.90 -9.77 -11.14
N ARG A 2 1.44 -8.92 -10.28
CA ARG A 2 2.83 -9.00 -9.79
C ARG A 2 2.84 -9.58 -8.38
N ALA A 3 3.79 -10.46 -8.09
CA ALA A 3 3.86 -11.13 -6.80
C ALA A 3 4.48 -10.22 -5.73
N VAL A 4 3.94 -10.28 -4.52
CA VAL A 4 4.51 -9.70 -3.31
C VAL A 4 4.46 -10.73 -2.19
N GLY A 5 5.44 -10.74 -1.30
CA GLY A 5 5.45 -11.71 -0.21
C GLY A 5 6.82 -11.93 0.38
N VAL A 6 6.91 -12.95 1.23
CA VAL A 6 8.14 -13.40 1.86
C VAL A 6 8.53 -14.78 1.35
N ARG A 7 9.84 -15.04 1.24
CA ARG A 7 10.35 -16.35 0.80
C ARG A 7 9.87 -17.45 1.75
N GLY A 8 9.26 -18.50 1.19
CA GLY A 8 8.74 -19.62 1.98
C GLY A 8 7.45 -19.33 2.75
N GLY A 9 6.82 -18.18 2.54
CA GLY A 9 5.51 -17.87 3.12
C GLY A 9 4.43 -18.83 2.63
N ALA A 10 3.49 -19.18 3.51
CA ALA A 10 2.38 -20.09 3.20
C ALA A 10 1.20 -19.41 2.48
N TRP A 11 1.39 -18.17 2.01
CA TRP A 11 0.37 -17.31 1.40
C TRP A 11 0.93 -16.65 0.14
N LEU A 12 0.05 -16.34 -0.81
CA LEU A 12 0.43 -15.67 -2.06
C LEU A 12 -0.15 -14.26 -2.10
N GLY A 13 0.72 -13.25 -1.95
CA GLY A 13 0.38 -11.86 -2.18
C GLY A 13 0.50 -11.49 -3.65
N GLY A 14 -0.42 -10.65 -4.12
CA GLY A 14 -0.42 -10.16 -5.49
C GLY A 14 -0.86 -8.71 -5.58
N VAL A 15 -0.36 -8.01 -6.59
CA VAL A 15 -0.78 -6.65 -6.94
C VAL A 15 -1.21 -6.65 -8.40
N ASN A 16 -2.42 -6.17 -8.69
CA ASN A 16 -2.88 -6.04 -10.07
C ASN A 16 -2.23 -4.82 -10.76
N ALA A 17 -2.56 -4.55 -12.02
CA ALA A 17 -1.98 -3.44 -12.78
C ALA A 17 -2.28 -2.04 -12.20
N TRP A 18 -3.26 -1.94 -11.30
CA TRP A 18 -3.78 -0.70 -10.73
C TRP A 18 -3.34 -0.49 -9.27
N GLY A 19 -2.57 -1.41 -8.71
CA GLY A 19 -2.15 -1.33 -7.31
C GLY A 19 -3.15 -1.93 -6.31
N ASP A 20 -4.20 -2.60 -6.78
CA ASP A 20 -5.11 -3.30 -5.88
C ASP A 20 -4.42 -4.57 -5.35
N VAL A 21 -4.57 -4.81 -4.05
CA VAL A 21 -3.85 -5.87 -3.33
C VAL A 21 -4.72 -7.12 -3.24
N PHE A 22 -4.10 -8.26 -3.52
CA PHE A 22 -4.70 -9.58 -3.46
C PHE A 22 -3.92 -10.47 -2.48
N VAL A 23 -4.63 -11.35 -1.79
CA VAL A 23 -4.07 -12.45 -0.98
C VAL A 23 -4.81 -13.72 -1.33
N ASP A 24 -4.08 -14.75 -1.73
CA ASP A 24 -4.62 -16.05 -2.11
C ASP A 24 -5.74 -15.94 -3.17
N GLY A 25 -5.52 -15.04 -4.14
CA GLY A 25 -6.45 -14.76 -5.24
C GLY A 25 -7.68 -13.91 -4.88
N GLN A 26 -7.85 -13.54 -3.60
CA GLN A 26 -8.94 -12.67 -3.15
C GLN A 26 -8.50 -11.21 -3.13
N GLU A 27 -9.31 -10.29 -3.67
CA GLU A 27 -9.07 -8.85 -3.53
C GLU A 27 -9.19 -8.46 -2.05
N ARG A 28 -8.16 -7.82 -1.51
CA ARG A 28 -8.09 -7.43 -0.10
C ARG A 28 -8.15 -5.94 0.12
N LEU A 29 -7.68 -5.14 -0.84
CA LEU A 29 -7.61 -3.69 -0.69
C LEU A 29 -7.58 -2.99 -2.05
N ARG A 30 -8.43 -1.98 -2.19
CA ARG A 30 -8.33 -0.96 -3.25
C ARG A 30 -7.95 0.38 -2.65
N TRP A 31 -7.35 1.24 -3.47
CA TRP A 31 -6.89 2.56 -3.06
C TRP A 31 -7.36 3.65 -4.03
N PHE A 32 -7.57 4.84 -3.49
CA PHE A 32 -8.08 6.01 -4.21
C PHE A 32 -7.37 7.25 -3.69
N VAL A 33 -7.17 8.25 -4.54
CA VAL A 33 -6.53 9.51 -4.12
C VAL A 33 -7.48 10.66 -4.39
N ALA A 34 -7.72 11.51 -3.39
CA ALA A 34 -8.39 12.79 -3.55
C ALA A 34 -7.33 13.88 -3.60
N ALA A 35 -7.27 14.61 -4.72
CA ALA A 35 -6.52 15.85 -4.81
C ALA A 35 -7.48 17.00 -5.12
N ASP A 36 -6.95 18.23 -5.24
CA ASP A 36 -7.73 19.47 -5.31
C ASP A 36 -8.89 19.46 -6.34
N ASP A 37 -8.76 18.72 -7.43
CA ASP A 37 -9.73 18.72 -8.52
C ASP A 37 -10.77 17.61 -8.44
N ARG A 38 -10.40 16.40 -8.01
CA ARG A 38 -11.27 15.22 -8.01
C ARG A 38 -10.68 14.03 -7.23
N TRP A 39 -11.48 12.96 -7.18
CA TRP A 39 -11.00 11.62 -6.88
C TRP A 39 -10.37 10.94 -8.11
N TYR A 40 -9.25 10.27 -7.86
CA TYR A 40 -8.49 9.46 -8.78
C TYR A 40 -8.70 8.00 -8.39
N ARG A 41 -9.26 7.21 -9.33
CA ARG A 41 -9.42 5.77 -9.17
C ARG A 41 -8.43 5.10 -10.12
N PRO A 42 -7.37 4.44 -9.62
CA PRO A 42 -6.30 3.88 -10.46
C PRO A 42 -6.81 3.11 -11.68
N SER A 43 -7.84 2.26 -11.53
CA SER A 43 -8.42 1.48 -12.62
C SER A 43 -9.11 2.30 -13.74
N ARG A 44 -9.24 3.62 -13.58
CA ARG A 44 -9.82 4.57 -14.55
C ARG A 44 -8.81 5.62 -15.02
N GLU A 45 -7.58 5.59 -14.50
CA GLU A 45 -6.55 6.56 -14.85
C GLU A 45 -5.63 5.99 -15.94
N THR A 46 -5.45 6.74 -17.03
CA THR A 46 -4.49 6.38 -18.09
C THR A 46 -3.03 6.64 -17.69
N THR A 47 -2.82 7.33 -16.56
CA THR A 47 -1.51 7.76 -16.08
C THR A 47 -0.85 6.73 -15.15
N VAL A 48 -1.51 5.60 -14.88
CA VAL A 48 -0.96 4.57 -14.01
C VAL A 48 0.30 3.97 -14.61
N ARG A 49 1.37 3.96 -13.81
CA ARG A 49 2.64 3.34 -14.15
C ARG A 49 3.02 2.38 -13.03
N GLN A 50 3.43 1.17 -13.38
CA GLN A 50 3.80 0.17 -12.38
C GLN A 50 5.13 -0.50 -12.72
N ARG A 51 5.96 -0.71 -11.70
CA ARG A 51 7.22 -1.45 -11.79
C ARG A 51 7.46 -2.30 -10.55
N GLU A 52 8.31 -3.31 -10.69
CA GLU A 52 9.00 -3.92 -9.56
C GLU A 52 10.26 -3.12 -9.26
N ILE A 53 10.52 -2.87 -7.97
CA ILE A 53 11.73 -2.21 -7.51
C ILE A 53 12.87 -3.24 -7.58
N SER A 54 13.94 -2.92 -8.29
CA SER A 54 15.17 -3.74 -8.42
C SER A 54 14.95 -5.22 -8.78
N GLY A 55 13.86 -5.53 -9.47
CA GLY A 55 13.49 -6.91 -9.84
C GLY A 55 13.15 -7.81 -8.66
N VAL A 56 12.91 -7.24 -7.46
CA VAL A 56 12.49 -7.98 -6.26
C VAL A 56 10.99 -7.82 -6.00
N PRO A 57 10.36 -8.66 -5.14
CA PRO A 57 8.92 -8.63 -4.82
C PRO A 57 8.41 -7.39 -4.04
N VAL A 58 8.76 -6.20 -4.52
CA VAL A 58 8.31 -4.88 -4.06
C VAL A 58 7.74 -4.16 -5.27
N VAL A 59 6.44 -3.89 -5.26
CA VAL A 59 5.72 -3.30 -6.41
C VAL A 59 5.46 -1.83 -6.14
N GLU A 60 5.91 -0.96 -7.04
CA GLU A 60 5.62 0.47 -7.04
C GLU A 60 4.57 0.79 -8.11
N THR A 61 3.43 1.37 -7.71
CA THR A 61 2.39 1.88 -8.60
C THR A 61 2.29 3.39 -8.43
N ARG A 62 2.44 4.15 -9.52
CA ARG A 62 2.34 5.62 -9.53
C ARG A 62 1.11 6.06 -10.31
N ILE A 63 0.40 7.06 -9.80
CA ILE A 63 -0.65 7.76 -10.53
C ILE A 63 -0.37 9.27 -10.53
N LYS A 64 -0.58 9.91 -11.69
CA LYS A 64 -0.38 11.36 -11.81
C LYS A 64 -1.54 12.11 -11.13
N VAL A 65 -1.19 13.05 -10.28
CA VAL A 65 -2.10 13.97 -9.58
C VAL A 65 -1.63 15.43 -9.80
N PRO A 66 -2.39 16.46 -9.42
CA PRO A 66 -1.92 17.83 -9.49
C PRO A 66 -0.61 17.98 -8.69
N GLY A 67 0.40 18.62 -9.28
CA GLY A 67 1.69 18.85 -8.64
C GLY A 67 2.70 17.69 -8.65
N GLY A 68 2.33 16.48 -9.10
CA GLY A 68 3.27 15.35 -9.18
C GLY A 68 2.60 13.99 -9.25
N ASP A 69 3.05 13.04 -8.43
CA ASP A 69 2.52 11.68 -8.39
C ASP A 69 2.10 11.25 -6.96
N ALA A 70 1.04 10.46 -6.87
CA ALA A 70 0.80 9.62 -5.70
C ALA A 70 1.45 8.26 -5.95
N VAL A 71 2.32 7.84 -5.03
CA VAL A 71 3.15 6.65 -5.19
C VAL A 71 2.74 5.60 -4.17
N GLN A 72 2.17 4.50 -4.62
CA GLN A 72 1.92 3.32 -3.81
C GLN A 72 3.12 2.37 -3.89
N ARG A 73 3.57 1.84 -2.74
CA ARG A 73 4.50 0.71 -2.68
C ARG A 73 3.88 -0.42 -1.89
N VAL A 74 3.93 -1.64 -2.43
CA VAL A 74 3.35 -2.82 -1.81
C VAL A 74 4.40 -3.92 -1.72
N TYR A 75 4.55 -4.51 -0.54
CA TYR A 75 5.53 -5.55 -0.27
C TYR A 75 5.13 -6.42 0.92
N GLY A 76 5.70 -7.62 1.01
CA GLY A 76 5.48 -8.54 2.12
C GLY A 76 6.57 -8.44 3.19
N VAL A 77 6.19 -8.61 4.45
CA VAL A 77 7.10 -8.75 5.61
C VAL A 77 6.75 -10.00 6.41
N ALA A 78 7.74 -10.60 7.09
CA ALA A 78 7.56 -11.86 7.82
C ALA A 78 7.11 -11.64 9.27
N ASP A 79 7.30 -10.41 9.76
CA ASP A 79 6.87 -9.95 11.07
C ASP A 79 5.38 -10.24 11.33
N LEU A 80 5.03 -10.45 12.60
CA LEU A 80 3.65 -10.68 13.04
C LEU A 80 2.96 -11.89 12.38
N GLY A 81 3.73 -12.91 11.99
CA GLY A 81 3.21 -14.07 11.27
C GLY A 81 2.92 -13.83 9.78
N GLY A 82 3.40 -12.71 9.24
CA GLY A 82 3.24 -12.31 7.85
C GLY A 82 2.27 -11.15 7.70
N ALA A 83 2.71 -10.11 6.97
CA ALA A 83 1.86 -8.98 6.60
C ALA A 83 2.17 -8.50 5.19
N ILE A 84 1.17 -7.94 4.51
CA ILE A 84 1.37 -7.09 3.33
C ILE A 84 1.32 -5.65 3.79
N VAL A 85 2.41 -4.91 3.57
CA VAL A 85 2.48 -3.47 3.84
C VAL A 85 2.15 -2.71 2.56
N VAL A 86 1.35 -1.66 2.71
CA VAL A 86 1.00 -0.71 1.67
C VAL A 86 1.44 0.67 2.13
N GLU A 87 2.38 1.26 1.40
CA GLU A 87 2.84 2.62 1.62
C GLU A 87 2.27 3.54 0.55
N ILE A 88 1.85 4.73 0.95
CA ILE A 88 1.41 5.79 0.06
C ILE A 88 2.31 6.98 0.33
N TYR A 89 3.22 7.25 -0.60
CA TYR A 89 4.11 8.40 -0.56
C TYR A 89 3.56 9.52 -1.46
N ASN A 90 3.55 10.73 -0.94
CA ASN A 90 3.19 11.92 -1.69
C ASN A 90 4.42 12.52 -2.38
N ASP A 91 4.56 12.23 -3.67
CA ASP A 91 5.56 12.79 -4.58
C ASP A 91 4.98 13.97 -5.40
N SER A 92 3.94 14.62 -4.87
CA SER A 92 3.37 15.88 -5.38
C SER A 92 3.80 17.04 -4.49
N THR A 93 3.89 18.24 -5.08
CA THR A 93 4.09 19.50 -4.37
C THR A 93 2.91 19.95 -3.51
N LEU A 94 1.75 19.29 -3.63
CA LEU A 94 0.52 19.60 -2.90
C LEU A 94 0.12 18.44 -1.98
N PRO A 95 -0.49 18.72 -0.81
CA PRO A 95 -1.08 17.66 0.00
C PRO A 95 -2.25 17.02 -0.77
N PHE A 96 -2.46 15.73 -0.52
CA PHE A 96 -3.65 15.01 -0.99
C PHE A 96 -4.22 14.14 0.13
N ALA A 97 -5.36 13.50 -0.10
CA ALA A 97 -5.84 12.43 0.76
C ALA A 97 -5.83 11.09 0.03
N VAL A 98 -5.54 10.01 0.74
CA VAL A 98 -5.68 8.65 0.22
C VAL A 98 -6.79 7.93 0.96
N ALA A 99 -7.67 7.26 0.21
CA ALA A 99 -8.68 6.39 0.76
C ALA A 99 -8.39 4.92 0.47
N PHE A 100 -8.80 4.08 1.41
CA PHE A 100 -8.88 2.63 1.28
C PHE A 100 -10.34 2.21 1.36
N ASP A 101 -10.74 1.20 0.57
CA ASP A 101 -12.13 0.74 0.50
C ASP A 101 -12.62 -0.06 1.72
N ARG A 102 -11.80 -0.13 2.77
CA ARG A 102 -12.07 -0.82 4.03
C ARG A 102 -11.21 -0.24 5.16
N GLY A 103 -11.71 -0.34 6.39
CA GLY A 103 -11.07 0.19 7.60
C GLY A 103 -10.63 -0.87 8.60
N ASP A 104 -10.88 -2.14 8.34
CA ASP A 104 -10.43 -3.29 9.14
C ASP A 104 -9.01 -3.75 8.75
N ILE A 105 -8.12 -2.78 8.57
CA ILE A 105 -6.69 -2.94 8.30
C ILE A 105 -5.89 -2.11 9.30
N ALA A 106 -4.65 -2.50 9.58
CA ALA A 106 -3.78 -1.71 10.45
C ALA A 106 -3.32 -0.44 9.72
N THR A 107 -3.37 0.71 10.38
CA THR A 107 -2.97 2.01 9.79
C THR A 107 -2.10 2.81 10.76
N MET A 108 -1.16 3.60 10.23
CA MET A 108 -0.17 4.31 11.06
C MET A 108 -0.77 5.49 11.84
N ARG A 109 -1.95 5.94 11.40
CA ARG A 109 -2.71 7.04 11.96
C ARG A 109 -4.17 6.64 12.02
N GLU A 110 -4.94 7.33 12.84
CA GLU A 110 -6.39 7.23 12.83
C GLU A 110 -6.96 7.83 11.53
N PRO A 111 -8.02 7.22 10.96
CA PRO A 111 -8.68 7.77 9.79
C PRO A 111 -9.38 9.08 10.10
N SER A 112 -9.63 9.89 9.08
CA SER A 112 -10.39 11.12 9.25
C SER A 112 -11.77 10.84 9.89
N PRO A 113 -12.16 11.56 10.95
CA PRO A 113 -13.45 11.34 11.63
C PRO A 113 -14.65 11.72 10.75
N THR A 114 -14.43 12.55 9.72
CA THR A 114 -15.44 12.91 8.72
C THR A 114 -15.67 11.81 7.68
N GLY A 115 -14.82 10.78 7.64
CA GLY A 115 -14.87 9.71 6.65
C GLY A 115 -14.59 10.18 5.22
N VAL A 116 -14.77 9.27 4.26
CA VAL A 116 -14.63 9.56 2.82
C VAL A 116 -15.81 10.44 2.36
N GLN A 117 -15.52 11.50 1.60
CA GLN A 117 -16.52 12.42 1.05
C GLN A 117 -16.33 12.60 -0.46
N GLY A 118 -17.43 12.80 -1.19
CA GLY A 118 -17.38 13.16 -2.63
C GLY A 118 -17.07 12.01 -3.60
N ILE A 119 -17.12 10.76 -3.15
CA ILE A 119 -17.04 9.54 -3.97
C ILE A 119 -17.91 8.45 -3.34
N ASP A 120 -18.52 7.61 -4.18
CA ASP A 120 -19.22 6.40 -3.73
C ASP A 120 -18.21 5.26 -3.51
N LEU A 121 -18.01 4.90 -2.24
CA LEU A 121 -17.15 3.80 -1.81
C LEU A 121 -17.91 2.89 -0.84
N PRO A 122 -17.51 1.60 -0.71
CA PRO A 122 -18.12 0.68 0.24
C PRO A 122 -18.16 1.22 1.67
N ALA A 123 -19.18 0.82 2.43
CA ALA A 123 -19.26 1.12 3.85
C ALA A 123 -18.02 0.59 4.59
N GLY A 124 -17.49 1.40 5.52
CA GLY A 124 -16.25 1.10 6.22
C GLY A 124 -14.99 1.58 5.51
N SER A 125 -15.10 2.24 4.36
CA SER A 125 -13.96 2.93 3.72
C SER A 125 -13.40 4.03 4.63
N VAL A 126 -12.08 4.19 4.59
CA VAL A 126 -11.35 5.14 5.44
C VAL A 126 -10.48 6.05 4.58
N VAL A 127 -10.20 7.27 5.06
CA VAL A 127 -9.40 8.27 4.34
C VAL A 127 -8.38 8.90 5.28
N PHE A 128 -7.20 9.20 4.72
CA PHE A 128 -6.07 9.76 5.45
C PHE A 128 -5.48 10.94 4.68
N PRO A 129 -5.25 12.09 5.32
CA PRO A 129 -4.46 13.16 4.72
C PRO A 129 -3.00 12.73 4.60
N VAL A 130 -2.37 13.07 3.47
CA VAL A 130 -0.95 12.84 3.20
C VAL A 130 -0.33 14.17 2.80
N GLY A 131 0.46 14.75 3.71
CA GLY A 131 1.21 15.98 3.44
C GLY A 131 2.20 15.81 2.29
N HIS A 132 2.67 16.92 1.73
CA HIS A 132 3.74 16.94 0.74
C HIS A 132 4.99 16.22 1.29
N HIS A 133 5.60 15.34 0.48
CA HIS A 133 6.74 14.51 0.87
C HIS A 133 6.52 13.66 2.13
N ALA A 134 5.26 13.36 2.47
CA ALA A 134 4.92 12.47 3.58
C ALA A 134 4.52 11.08 3.09
N THR A 135 4.66 10.10 3.98
CA THR A 135 4.22 8.72 3.75
C THR A 135 3.09 8.36 4.71
N MET A 136 2.06 7.69 4.21
CA MET A 136 1.06 6.97 4.97
C MET A 136 1.31 5.46 4.83
N ARG A 137 1.28 4.70 5.92
CA ARG A 137 1.42 3.22 5.89
C ARG A 137 0.15 2.56 6.39
N ALA A 138 -0.20 1.46 5.74
CA ALA A 138 -1.20 0.50 6.19
C ALA A 138 -0.64 -0.92 6.06
N ALA A 139 -1.20 -1.88 6.79
CA ALA A 139 -0.88 -3.29 6.64
C ALA A 139 -2.10 -4.20 6.72
N ILE A 140 -2.06 -5.25 5.91
CA ILE A 140 -2.99 -6.37 5.91
C ILE A 140 -2.28 -7.53 6.58
N LEU A 141 -2.72 -7.90 7.79
CA LEU A 141 -2.15 -9.02 8.52
C LEU A 141 -2.62 -10.34 7.90
N ILE A 142 -1.68 -11.28 7.73
CA ILE A 142 -1.95 -12.59 7.13
C ILE A 142 -2.16 -13.66 8.19
N GLY A 143 -1.27 -13.71 9.21
CA GLY A 143 -1.27 -14.75 10.24
C GLY A 143 -2.51 -14.70 11.13
N ASP A 144 -2.63 -13.64 11.94
CA ASP A 144 -3.82 -13.38 12.76
C ASP A 144 -4.54 -12.13 12.23
N ARG A 145 -5.69 -12.37 11.58
CA ARG A 145 -6.49 -11.30 10.97
C ARG A 145 -7.30 -10.50 11.98
N GLU A 146 -7.50 -11.02 13.18
CA GLU A 146 -8.20 -10.33 14.27
C GLU A 146 -7.24 -9.55 15.17
N GLN A 147 -5.94 -9.85 15.08
CA GLN A 147 -4.90 -9.12 15.77
C GLN A 147 -4.97 -7.63 15.41
N LYS A 148 -5.14 -6.80 16.43
CA LYS A 148 -4.93 -5.36 16.32
C LYS A 148 -3.47 -5.07 16.66
N ILE A 149 -2.79 -4.35 15.77
CA ILE A 149 -1.45 -3.80 16.06
C ILE A 149 -1.53 -2.30 16.25
N SER A 150 -0.68 -1.78 17.13
CA SER A 150 -0.58 -0.34 17.35
C SER A 150 0.08 0.35 16.15
N ALA A 151 -0.13 1.67 16.03
CA ALA A 151 0.59 2.49 15.06
C ALA A 151 2.11 2.35 15.19
N GLN A 152 2.62 2.28 16.42
CA GLN A 152 4.05 2.10 16.69
C GLN A 152 4.57 0.74 16.19
N GLN A 153 3.79 -0.34 16.37
CA GLN A 153 4.15 -1.65 15.83
C GLN A 153 4.15 -1.63 14.30
N LEU A 154 3.15 -1.00 13.68
CA LEU A 154 3.11 -0.84 12.23
C LEU A 154 4.32 -0.04 11.71
N GLU A 155 4.69 1.05 12.38
CA GLU A 155 5.85 1.85 12.02
C GLU A 155 7.16 1.07 12.15
N SER A 156 7.24 0.13 13.09
CA SER A 156 8.41 -0.73 13.28
C SER A 156 8.58 -1.81 12.20
N LEU A 157 7.54 -2.07 11.39
CA LEU A 157 7.65 -3.02 10.26
C LEU A 157 8.69 -2.53 9.25
N PRO A 158 9.46 -3.45 8.62
CA PRO A 158 10.47 -3.10 7.64
C PRO A 158 9.95 -2.15 6.55
N SER A 159 10.75 -1.15 6.17
CA SER A 159 10.48 -0.29 5.02
C SER A 159 10.71 -1.02 3.70
N PHE A 160 10.25 -0.45 2.59
CA PHE A 160 10.48 -1.07 1.27
C PHE A 160 11.97 -1.19 0.95
N GLU A 161 12.82 -0.23 1.35
CA GLU A 161 14.28 -0.29 1.14
C GLU A 161 14.94 -1.38 1.99
N GLN A 162 14.42 -1.63 3.20
CA GLN A 162 14.90 -2.74 4.04
C GLN A 162 14.54 -4.09 3.39
N VAL A 163 13.31 -4.22 2.89
CA VAL A 163 12.86 -5.42 2.17
C VAL A 163 13.64 -5.63 0.88
N GLU A 164 13.86 -4.58 0.10
CA GLU A 164 14.66 -4.60 -1.12
C GLU A 164 16.08 -5.11 -0.84
N ARG A 165 16.78 -4.50 0.13
CA ARG A 165 18.13 -4.94 0.51
C ARG A 165 18.17 -6.39 0.98
N GLY A 166 17.18 -6.82 1.75
CA GLY A 166 17.05 -8.21 2.20
C GLY A 166 16.95 -9.19 1.04
N TRP A 167 16.14 -8.89 0.03
CA TRP A 167 16.02 -9.71 -1.17
C TRP A 167 17.30 -9.74 -2.01
N LEU A 168 17.92 -8.58 -2.26
CA LEU A 168 19.16 -8.50 -3.02
C LEU A 168 20.29 -9.30 -2.35
N ALA A 169 20.41 -9.22 -1.03
CA ALA A 169 21.37 -10.02 -0.27
C ALA A 169 21.10 -11.52 -0.42
N ALA A 170 19.82 -11.94 -0.33
CA ALA A 170 19.45 -13.35 -0.48
C ALA A 170 19.72 -13.91 -1.89
N LEU A 171 19.60 -13.08 -2.94
CA LEU A 171 19.91 -13.46 -4.32
C LEU A 171 21.42 -13.66 -4.53
N HIS A 172 22.26 -12.83 -3.89
CA HIS A 172 23.71 -12.96 -3.98
C HIS A 172 24.25 -14.22 -3.29
N VAL A 173 23.62 -14.66 -2.20
CA VAL A 173 24.00 -15.90 -1.50
C VAL A 173 23.58 -17.16 -2.29
N ALA A 174 22.62 -17.04 -3.22
CA ALA A 174 22.09 -18.15 -3.99
C ALA A 174 22.81 -18.40 -5.33
N SER A 175 23.74 -17.52 -5.72
CA SER A 175 24.58 -17.62 -6.93
C SER A 175 25.95 -18.23 -6.64
#